data_AF-A0AAN8L4A7-F1
#
_entry.id   AF-A0AAN8L4A7-F1
#
_cell.length_a   1.000
_cell.length_b   1.000
_cell.length_c   1.000
_cell.angle_alpha   90.00
_cell.angle_beta   90.00
_cell.angle_gamma   90.00
#
_symmetry.space_group_name_H-M   'P 1'
#
loop_
_entity.id
_entity.type
_entity.pdbx_description
1 polymer ?
#
loop_
_entity_poly.entity_id
_entity_poly.type
_entity_poly.pdbx_seq_one_letter_code
_entity_poly.pdbx_strand_id
1 'polypeptide(L)'
;MTSVQPRTAVHLPPLGWRHLHLLQAVPPCTPRPPAVPWTEGRPAGESSAPQPSSSPQTAAPVRKDWVPDTQQHVCMVCQRERFTMFNRRHHCRRCGRLVCHACSGHKMAVEGCTEEEKEVRVCDQCYIYFHPDSDDELEHAEVAGGPVSTEGVLDGMLHLPEVTHRQFHLSTNPTDNLQLQTEFYYEQAPSASLCVAILSLHSDQTACGHQLIGHCRSLSRKLTNPEVDARLLTDVMRQLLFSAKLMFVKVGRSQDLALCDSYISKVDVLKILVTANYKYIPSLDDILETAALTRLRNQLLEAEYYQLAVEVSTKSGLDPGGVWQAWGMASLKAGNLTVAREKLSRCLKPR
;
A
#
# COMPACT_ATOMS: atom_id res chain seq x y z
N MET A 1 -23.08 -1.22 70.70
CA MET A 1 -23.69 -0.39 69.64
C MET A 1 -22.95 -0.71 68.35
N THR A 2 -23.42 -1.72 67.60
CA THR A 2 -24.21 -1.58 66.32
C THR A 2 -23.32 -1.10 65.17
N SER A 3 -23.25 -1.64 63.95
CA SER A 3 -24.06 -2.55 63.10
C SER A 3 -23.19 -2.78 61.83
N VAL A 4 -22.80 -3.98 61.40
CA VAL A 4 -23.44 -4.95 60.47
C VAL A 4 -24.19 -4.38 59.24
N GLN A 5 -23.72 -4.81 58.04
CA GLN A 5 -24.38 -5.08 56.72
C GLN A 5 -24.50 -3.96 55.62
N PRO A 6 -24.79 -4.28 54.31
CA PRO A 6 -23.94 -5.01 53.32
C PRO A 6 -24.03 -4.49 51.84
N ARG A 7 -23.29 -5.18 50.94
CA ARG A 7 -23.44 -5.42 49.47
C ARG A 7 -24.41 -4.57 48.61
N THR A 8 -23.89 -4.13 47.46
CA THR A 8 -24.65 -4.10 46.18
C THR A 8 -23.84 -4.72 45.06
N ALA A 9 -24.44 -5.75 44.44
CA ALA A 9 -24.00 -6.39 43.21
C ALA A 9 -24.81 -5.80 42.05
N VAL A 10 -24.16 -5.49 40.93
CA VAL A 10 -24.86 -5.15 39.68
C VAL A 10 -24.74 -6.34 38.74
N HIS A 11 -25.89 -6.98 38.50
CA HIS A 11 -26.10 -7.99 37.48
C HIS A 11 -26.13 -7.37 36.08
N LEU A 12 -25.40 -7.97 35.13
CA LEU A 12 -25.63 -7.83 33.70
C LEU A 12 -25.99 -9.22 33.13
N PRO A 13 -26.87 -9.30 32.11
CA PRO A 13 -27.52 -10.54 31.70
C PRO A 13 -26.62 -11.46 30.84
N PRO A 14 -26.91 -12.77 30.79
CA PRO A 14 -26.12 -13.74 30.04
C PRO A 14 -26.49 -13.75 28.55
N LEU A 15 -25.51 -13.58 27.67
CA LEU A 15 -25.65 -13.94 26.25
C LEU A 15 -25.38 -15.44 26.11
N GLY A 16 -26.45 -16.17 25.80
CA GLY A 16 -26.42 -17.61 25.58
C GLY A 16 -25.54 -18.00 24.39
N TRP A 17 -24.61 -18.91 24.64
CA TRP A 17 -23.87 -19.63 23.62
C TRP A 17 -24.75 -20.74 23.04
N ARG A 18 -24.93 -20.73 21.72
CA ARG A 18 -25.24 -21.95 20.96
C ARG A 18 -24.02 -22.26 20.11
N HIS A 19 -23.27 -23.26 20.54
CA HIS A 19 -22.45 -24.08 19.66
C HIS A 19 -23.36 -24.79 18.65
N LEU A 20 -22.97 -24.88 17.38
CA LEU A 20 -22.34 -26.06 16.77
C LEU A 20 -22.29 -25.95 15.23
N HIS A 21 -21.20 -26.48 14.67
CA HIS A 21 -20.98 -26.97 13.29
C HIS A 21 -20.59 -26.00 12.16
N LEU A 22 -19.28 -26.03 11.87
CA LEU A 22 -18.74 -26.05 10.50
C LEU A 22 -19.49 -27.09 9.66
N LEU A 23 -19.97 -26.68 8.50
CA LEU A 23 -20.05 -27.50 7.30
C LEU A 23 -19.62 -26.64 6.11
N GLN A 24 -18.67 -27.18 5.34
CA GLN A 24 -18.26 -26.68 4.03
C GLN A 24 -19.46 -26.66 3.08
N ALA A 25 -19.67 -25.57 2.35
CA ALA A 25 -20.40 -25.58 1.08
C ALA A 25 -20.10 -24.31 0.27
N VAL A 26 -19.62 -24.53 -0.96
CA VAL A 26 -19.48 -23.55 -2.04
C VAL A 26 -20.87 -23.04 -2.44
N PRO A 27 -21.12 -21.73 -2.61
CA PRO A 27 -22.36 -21.28 -3.23
C PRO A 27 -22.23 -21.22 -4.77
N PRO A 28 -23.18 -21.79 -5.52
CA PRO A 28 -23.25 -21.69 -6.97
C PRO A 28 -23.82 -20.33 -7.41
N CYS A 29 -23.46 -19.93 -8.63
CA CYS A 29 -24.10 -18.85 -9.38
C CYS A 29 -25.63 -19.02 -9.36
N THR A 30 -26.36 -17.97 -9.01
CA THR A 30 -27.82 -17.91 -9.17
C THR A 30 -28.20 -16.87 -10.22
N PRO A 31 -29.25 -17.13 -11.01
CA PRO A 31 -29.59 -16.34 -12.19
C PRO A 31 -30.44 -15.12 -11.85
N ARG A 32 -30.35 -14.15 -12.77
CA ARG A 32 -31.03 -12.85 -12.82
C ARG A 32 -32.57 -13.00 -12.75
N PRO A 33 -33.29 -12.17 -11.98
CA PRO A 33 -34.75 -12.12 -12.03
C PRO A 33 -35.25 -11.30 -13.24
N PRO A 34 -36.49 -11.56 -13.73
CA PRO A 34 -37.00 -11.00 -14.97
C PRO A 34 -37.51 -9.56 -14.82
N ALA A 35 -37.54 -8.86 -15.96
CA ALA A 35 -38.03 -7.49 -16.09
C ALA A 35 -39.54 -7.39 -15.80
N VAL A 36 -39.94 -6.33 -15.11
CA VAL A 36 -41.35 -5.92 -14.96
C VAL A 36 -41.60 -4.64 -15.77
N PRO A 37 -42.76 -4.49 -16.45
CA PRO A 37 -43.01 -3.39 -17.38
C PRO A 37 -43.41 -2.09 -16.68
N TRP A 38 -43.09 -0.99 -17.36
CA TRP A 38 -43.39 0.38 -16.99
C TRP A 38 -44.89 0.68 -17.03
N THR A 39 -45.40 1.35 -16.00
CA THR A 39 -46.63 2.16 -16.09
C THR A 39 -46.37 3.57 -15.57
N GLU A 40 -46.94 4.52 -16.30
CA GLU A 40 -46.75 5.97 -16.28
C GLU A 40 -47.12 6.66 -14.96
N GLY A 41 -46.45 7.79 -14.70
CA GLY A 41 -46.84 8.73 -13.64
C GLY A 41 -45.78 9.78 -13.31
N ARG A 42 -45.69 10.85 -14.11
CA ARG A 42 -45.08 12.15 -13.72
C ARG A 42 -45.96 12.79 -12.63
N PRO A 43 -45.44 13.64 -11.72
CA PRO A 43 -44.98 14.97 -12.12
C PRO A 43 -43.69 15.46 -11.43
N ALA A 44 -43.24 16.59 -11.95
CA ALA A 44 -41.97 17.25 -11.75
C ALA A 44 -41.73 17.77 -10.33
N GLY A 45 -40.46 17.67 -9.91
CA GLY A 45 -39.91 18.36 -8.75
C GLY A 45 -38.38 18.29 -8.84
N GLU A 46 -37.75 19.46 -9.00
CA GLU A 46 -36.31 19.64 -9.12
C GLU A 46 -35.50 18.94 -8.01
N SER A 47 -34.57 18.08 -8.43
CA SER A 47 -33.41 17.69 -7.63
C SER A 47 -32.27 17.34 -8.59
N SER A 48 -31.25 18.19 -8.58
CA SER A 48 -30.03 18.07 -9.34
C SER A 48 -29.19 16.88 -8.87
N ALA A 49 -29.29 15.77 -9.59
CA ALA A 49 -28.33 14.67 -9.53
C ALA A 49 -27.08 15.01 -10.37
N PRO A 50 -25.85 14.63 -9.95
CA PRO A 50 -24.64 14.92 -10.71
C PRO A 50 -24.56 13.97 -11.92
N GLN A 51 -24.67 14.54 -13.12
CA GLN A 51 -24.48 13.83 -14.40
C GLN A 51 -22.98 13.65 -14.70
N PRO A 52 -22.46 12.44 -14.99
CA PRO A 52 -21.12 12.26 -15.53
C PRO A 52 -21.21 12.29 -17.07
N SER A 53 -21.41 13.47 -17.63
CA SER A 53 -21.26 13.72 -19.06
C SER A 53 -20.52 15.04 -19.25
N SER A 54 -19.19 15.00 -19.25
CA SER A 54 -18.42 16.14 -19.74
C SER A 54 -17.89 15.80 -21.14
N SER A 55 -18.54 16.42 -22.11
CA SER A 55 -18.04 16.63 -23.47
C SER A 55 -16.58 17.12 -23.44
N PRO A 56 -15.76 16.78 -24.45
CA PRO A 56 -14.42 17.37 -24.59
C PRO A 56 -14.53 18.90 -24.64
N GLN A 57 -13.92 19.58 -23.67
CA GLN A 57 -13.85 21.04 -23.67
C GLN A 57 -12.93 21.51 -24.79
N THR A 58 -13.32 22.58 -25.47
CA THR A 58 -12.63 23.11 -26.66
C THR A 58 -11.21 23.60 -26.34
N ALA A 59 -10.99 24.15 -25.14
CA ALA A 59 -9.70 24.63 -24.66
C ALA A 59 -9.14 23.74 -23.53
N ALA A 60 -7.82 23.60 -23.47
CA ALA A 60 -7.17 22.89 -22.36
C ALA A 60 -7.31 23.70 -21.05
N PRO A 61 -7.68 23.07 -19.92
CA PRO A 61 -7.79 23.76 -18.65
C PRO A 61 -6.40 24.14 -18.14
N VAL A 62 -6.32 25.28 -17.46
CA VAL A 62 -5.10 25.71 -16.78
C VAL A 62 -4.75 24.69 -15.70
N ARG A 63 -3.44 24.40 -15.47
CA ARG A 63 -2.96 23.40 -14.49
C ARG A 63 -3.61 23.50 -13.10
N LYS A 64 -3.99 24.73 -12.68
CA LYS A 64 -4.66 24.98 -11.38
C LYS A 64 -6.04 24.33 -11.26
N ASP A 65 -6.69 24.07 -12.39
CA ASP A 65 -8.04 23.50 -12.46
C ASP A 65 -8.03 21.97 -12.63
N TRP A 66 -6.85 21.35 -12.61
CA TRP A 66 -6.73 19.90 -12.67
C TRP A 66 -7.28 19.25 -11.41
N VAL A 67 -7.86 18.07 -11.58
CA VAL A 67 -8.39 17.30 -10.44
C VAL A 67 -7.22 16.92 -9.52
N PRO A 68 -7.25 17.31 -8.24
CA PRO A 68 -6.21 16.91 -7.28
C PRO A 68 -6.16 15.40 -7.11
N ASP A 69 -4.95 14.86 -6.96
CA ASP A 69 -4.70 13.40 -6.81
C ASP A 69 -5.51 12.74 -5.70
N THR A 70 -5.78 13.49 -4.63
CA THR A 70 -6.50 13.04 -3.44
C THR A 70 -8.01 12.97 -3.64
N GLN A 71 -8.56 13.54 -4.72
CA GLN A 71 -9.99 13.65 -4.94
C GLN A 71 -10.59 12.42 -5.65
N GLN A 72 -9.78 11.60 -6.32
CA GLN A 72 -10.24 10.41 -7.03
C GLN A 72 -9.36 9.18 -6.81
N HIS A 73 -10.02 8.06 -6.58
CA HIS A 73 -9.41 6.75 -6.32
C HIS A 73 -9.56 5.78 -7.51
N VAL A 74 -10.23 6.19 -8.58
CA VAL A 74 -10.54 5.38 -9.75
C VAL A 74 -10.27 6.19 -11.01
N CYS A 75 -9.81 5.54 -12.08
CA CYS A 75 -9.63 6.14 -13.39
C CYS A 75 -10.92 6.79 -13.90
N MET A 76 -10.85 8.08 -14.25
CA MET A 76 -12.00 8.85 -14.73
C MET A 76 -12.40 8.52 -16.18
N VAL A 77 -11.64 7.67 -16.88
CA VAL A 77 -11.96 7.19 -18.23
C VAL A 77 -12.60 5.82 -18.18
N CYS A 78 -11.90 4.78 -17.72
CA CYS A 78 -12.46 3.43 -17.71
C CYS A 78 -13.36 3.13 -16.52
N GLN A 79 -13.31 3.94 -15.45
CA GLN A 79 -14.08 3.77 -14.19
C GLN A 79 -13.96 2.39 -13.52
N ARG A 80 -13.00 1.57 -13.98
CA ARG A 80 -12.76 0.19 -13.52
C ARG A 80 -11.47 0.11 -12.70
N GLU A 81 -10.43 0.75 -13.21
CA GLU A 81 -9.10 0.73 -12.60
C GLU A 81 -9.04 1.59 -11.33
N ARG A 82 -8.77 0.96 -10.18
CA ARG A 82 -8.48 1.66 -8.93
C ARG A 82 -7.02 2.07 -8.88
N PHE A 83 -6.77 3.31 -8.48
CA PHE A 83 -5.41 3.78 -8.26
C PHE A 83 -4.83 3.13 -7.00
N THR A 84 -3.61 2.62 -7.13
CA THR A 84 -2.85 1.93 -6.07
C THR A 84 -1.38 2.28 -6.22
N MET A 85 -0.50 1.80 -5.33
CA MET A 85 0.95 1.99 -5.51
C MET A 85 1.49 1.49 -6.86
N PHE A 86 0.87 0.48 -7.47
CA PHE A 86 1.31 -0.06 -8.75
C PHE A 86 0.47 0.46 -9.92
N ASN A 87 -0.76 0.90 -9.65
CA ASN A 87 -1.64 1.52 -10.63
C ASN A 87 -1.70 3.04 -10.43
N ARG A 88 -0.78 3.71 -11.11
CA ARG A 88 -0.45 5.12 -10.93
C ARG A 88 -1.54 6.06 -11.43
N ARG A 89 -1.58 7.25 -10.83
CA ARG A 89 -2.40 8.37 -11.30
C ARG A 89 -1.66 9.12 -12.41
N HIS A 90 -2.36 9.42 -13.50
CA HIS A 90 -1.85 10.30 -14.55
C HIS A 90 -2.87 11.39 -14.84
N HIS A 91 -2.43 12.63 -15.00
CA HIS A 91 -3.31 13.67 -15.53
C HIS A 91 -3.30 13.64 -17.06
N CYS A 92 -4.48 13.70 -17.65
CA CYS A 92 -4.60 14.09 -19.05
C CYS A 92 -4.30 15.59 -19.17
N ARG A 93 -3.26 15.97 -19.91
CA ARG A 93 -2.86 17.39 -20.06
C ARG A 93 -3.89 18.22 -20.83
N ARG A 94 -4.78 17.58 -21.60
CA ARG A 94 -5.87 18.24 -22.33
C ARG A 94 -7.12 18.49 -21.51
N CYS A 95 -7.48 17.61 -20.56
CA CYS A 95 -8.74 17.72 -19.83
C CYS A 95 -8.61 17.72 -18.30
N GLY A 96 -7.38 17.62 -17.78
CA GLY A 96 -7.09 17.68 -16.34
C GLY A 96 -7.59 16.47 -15.51
N ARG A 97 -8.19 15.46 -16.14
CA ARG A 97 -8.73 14.27 -15.46
C ARG A 97 -7.62 13.31 -15.03
N LEU A 98 -7.88 12.59 -13.94
CA LEU A 98 -7.05 11.48 -13.44
C LEU A 98 -7.37 10.18 -14.19
N VAL A 99 -6.37 9.60 -14.82
CA VAL A 99 -6.48 8.43 -15.71
C VAL A 99 -5.38 7.41 -15.42
N CYS A 100 -5.67 6.14 -15.68
CA CYS A 100 -4.68 5.06 -15.55
C CYS A 100 -3.77 4.99 -16.79
N HIS A 101 -2.70 4.21 -16.69
CA HIS A 101 -1.73 4.03 -17.78
C HIS A 101 -2.39 3.54 -19.06
N ALA A 102 -3.23 2.50 -18.96
CA ALA A 102 -3.94 1.91 -20.09
C ALA A 102 -4.88 2.89 -20.79
N CYS A 103 -5.42 3.90 -20.07
CA CYS A 103 -6.34 4.89 -20.63
C CYS A 103 -5.65 6.17 -21.13
N SER A 104 -4.31 6.20 -21.14
CA SER A 104 -3.54 7.39 -21.47
C SER A 104 -2.23 7.06 -22.19
N GLY A 105 -2.26 6.04 -23.05
CA GLY A 105 -1.11 5.60 -23.83
C GLY A 105 -0.63 6.63 -24.87
N HIS A 106 -1.51 7.55 -25.24
CA HIS A 106 -1.30 8.50 -26.33
C HIS A 106 -0.67 9.82 -25.89
N LYS A 107 0.07 10.44 -26.81
CA LYS A 107 0.56 11.82 -26.71
C LYS A 107 0.09 12.62 -27.91
N MET A 108 -0.18 13.90 -27.72
CA MET A 108 -0.49 14.84 -28.80
C MET A 108 -0.10 16.26 -28.42
N ALA A 109 0.01 17.14 -29.42
CA ALA A 109 0.15 18.57 -29.17
C ALA A 109 -1.12 19.14 -28.51
N VAL A 110 -0.95 19.95 -27.48
CA VAL A 110 -2.05 20.64 -26.78
C VAL A 110 -1.75 22.13 -26.74
N GLU A 111 -2.69 22.93 -27.25
CA GLU A 111 -2.60 24.39 -27.23
C GLU A 111 -2.42 24.91 -25.79
N GLY A 112 -1.40 25.73 -25.55
CA GLY A 112 -1.08 26.29 -24.24
C GLY A 112 -0.05 25.52 -23.41
N CYS A 113 0.51 24.42 -23.92
CA CYS A 113 1.70 23.78 -23.36
C CYS A 113 2.99 24.49 -23.86
N THR A 114 4.05 24.51 -23.04
CA THR A 114 5.33 25.18 -23.33
C THR A 114 6.01 24.61 -24.57
N GLU A 115 6.64 25.46 -25.38
CA GLU A 115 7.36 25.14 -26.66
C GLU A 115 8.41 24.01 -26.54
N GLU A 116 8.88 23.72 -25.33
CA GLU A 116 9.87 22.67 -25.04
C GLU A 116 9.26 21.25 -25.03
N GLU A 117 7.94 21.11 -24.95
CA GLU A 117 7.20 19.82 -24.94
C GLU A 117 6.29 19.70 -26.16
N LYS A 118 6.82 19.21 -27.30
CA LYS A 118 6.05 19.08 -28.55
C LYS A 118 4.80 18.17 -28.44
N GLU A 119 4.80 17.19 -27.55
CA GLU A 119 3.69 16.26 -27.34
C GLU A 119 3.52 15.89 -25.87
N VAL A 120 2.29 16.03 -25.37
CA VAL A 120 1.96 15.78 -23.97
C VAL A 120 0.99 14.62 -23.80
N ARG A 121 1.04 13.92 -22.65
CA ARG A 121 0.16 12.79 -22.34
C ARG A 121 -1.31 13.21 -22.33
N VAL A 122 -2.14 12.49 -23.07
CA VAL A 122 -3.59 12.69 -23.10
C VAL A 122 -4.32 11.37 -22.87
N CYS A 123 -5.56 11.43 -22.43
CA CYS A 123 -6.39 10.24 -22.34
C CYS A 123 -6.94 9.83 -23.71
N ASP A 124 -7.31 8.57 -23.86
CA ASP A 124 -7.79 8.03 -25.14
C ASP A 124 -9.01 8.79 -25.67
N GLN A 125 -9.93 9.20 -24.79
CA GLN A 125 -11.08 10.02 -25.18
C GLN A 125 -10.67 11.38 -25.79
N CYS A 126 -9.61 12.01 -25.27
CA CYS A 126 -9.10 13.25 -25.85
C CYS A 126 -8.36 12.95 -27.16
N TYR A 127 -7.55 11.89 -27.20
CA TYR A 127 -6.82 11.53 -28.41
C TYR A 127 -7.76 11.25 -29.59
N ILE A 128 -8.74 10.35 -29.41
CA ILE A 128 -9.73 9.98 -30.43
C ILE A 128 -10.50 11.21 -30.92
N TYR A 129 -10.90 12.10 -30.01
CA TYR A 129 -11.66 13.30 -30.39
C TYR A 129 -10.88 14.24 -31.32
N PHE A 130 -9.57 14.36 -31.14
CA PHE A 130 -8.74 15.23 -31.98
C PHE A 130 -8.07 14.48 -33.14
N HIS A 131 -8.11 13.15 -33.17
CA HIS A 131 -7.52 12.28 -34.21
C HIS A 131 -8.56 11.21 -34.66
N PRO A 132 -9.67 11.62 -35.30
CA PRO A 132 -10.75 10.69 -35.67
C PRO A 132 -10.41 9.73 -36.83
N ASP A 133 -9.28 9.92 -37.53
CA ASP A 133 -8.90 9.13 -38.71
C ASP A 133 -7.93 7.96 -38.41
N SER A 134 -7.61 7.69 -37.14
CA SER A 134 -6.62 6.65 -36.74
C SER A 134 -7.22 5.29 -36.33
N ASP A 135 -8.49 5.03 -36.65
CA ASP A 135 -9.28 3.91 -36.12
C ASP A 135 -8.92 2.49 -36.62
N ASP A 136 -7.84 2.29 -37.40
CA ASP A 136 -7.55 0.97 -38.00
C ASP A 136 -6.69 -0.01 -37.14
N GLU A 137 -6.18 0.36 -35.95
CA GLU A 137 -5.32 -0.55 -35.15
C GLU A 137 -5.68 -0.69 -33.66
N LEU A 138 -6.97 -0.73 -33.32
CA LEU A 138 -7.41 -1.10 -31.96
C LEU A 138 -8.48 -2.20 -31.97
N GLU A 139 -8.17 -3.35 -32.55
CA GLU A 139 -8.93 -4.58 -32.35
C GLU A 139 -8.07 -5.72 -31.76
N HIS A 140 -8.46 -6.12 -30.54
CA HIS A 140 -8.42 -7.48 -29.99
C HIS A 140 -7.07 -8.23 -29.94
N ALA A 141 -6.32 -8.02 -28.85
CA ALA A 141 -5.36 -9.03 -28.37
C ALA A 141 -6.11 -10.17 -27.64
N GLU A 142 -6.61 -11.15 -28.40
CA GLU A 142 -6.97 -12.47 -27.89
C GLU A 142 -5.86 -13.50 -28.15
N VAL A 143 -5.77 -14.44 -27.21
CA VAL A 143 -4.75 -15.47 -27.04
C VAL A 143 -4.98 -16.64 -27.99
N ALA A 144 -3.95 -17.06 -28.74
CA ALA A 144 -3.76 -18.46 -29.15
C ALA A 144 -2.32 -18.72 -29.60
N GLY A 145 -1.68 -19.76 -29.06
CA GLY A 145 -0.35 -20.20 -29.42
C GLY A 145 -0.30 -21.22 -30.56
N GLY A 146 0.91 -21.46 -31.06
CA GLY A 146 1.26 -22.65 -31.85
C GLY A 146 2.09 -22.34 -33.10
N PRO A 147 3.08 -23.18 -33.47
CA PRO A 147 4.38 -22.71 -33.95
C PRO A 147 4.56 -22.83 -35.47
N VAL A 148 5.44 -22.00 -36.04
CA VAL A 148 6.07 -22.28 -37.34
C VAL A 148 7.57 -22.03 -37.23
N SER A 149 8.32 -23.12 -37.41
CA SER A 149 9.76 -23.14 -37.57
C SER A 149 10.14 -22.77 -39.01
N THR A 150 11.12 -21.90 -39.18
CA THR A 150 12.03 -21.95 -40.33
C THR A 150 13.42 -21.51 -39.88
N GLU A 151 14.37 -22.43 -39.95
CA GLU A 151 15.80 -22.19 -39.78
C GLU A 151 16.34 -21.26 -40.88
N GLY A 152 17.34 -20.43 -40.54
CA GLY A 152 18.06 -19.66 -41.54
C GLY A 152 19.04 -18.62 -41.00
N VAL A 153 20.22 -19.09 -40.61
CA VAL A 153 21.52 -18.37 -40.62
C VAL A 153 21.73 -17.22 -39.62
N LEU A 154 22.62 -17.52 -38.67
CA LEU A 154 23.20 -16.64 -37.66
C LEU A 154 24.35 -15.85 -38.29
N ASP A 155 24.17 -14.57 -38.60
CA ASP A 155 25.28 -13.60 -38.65
C ASP A 155 24.71 -12.18 -38.54
N GLY A 156 25.14 -11.45 -37.52
CA GLY A 156 24.62 -10.11 -37.23
C GLY A 156 24.87 -9.71 -35.79
N MET A 157 26.09 -9.20 -35.53
CA MET A 157 26.47 -8.52 -34.29
C MET A 157 25.32 -7.68 -33.73
N LEU A 158 24.95 -7.95 -32.48
CA LEU A 158 24.12 -7.05 -31.67
C LEU A 158 24.90 -5.74 -31.45
N HIS A 159 24.72 -4.78 -32.37
CA HIS A 159 25.17 -3.42 -32.15
C HIS A 159 24.28 -2.82 -31.07
N LEU A 160 24.75 -2.83 -29.81
CA LEU A 160 24.09 -2.11 -28.75
C LEU A 160 24.13 -0.62 -29.14
N PRO A 161 22.98 0.10 -29.16
CA PRO A 161 23.00 1.52 -29.47
C PRO A 161 23.95 2.25 -28.53
N GLU A 162 24.84 3.05 -29.10
CA GLU A 162 25.78 3.88 -28.36
C GLU A 162 24.99 4.74 -27.36
N VAL A 163 25.24 4.53 -26.06
CA VAL A 163 24.52 5.25 -25.00
C VAL A 163 24.95 6.71 -25.09
N THR A 164 24.13 7.54 -25.72
CA THR A 164 24.31 9.00 -25.70
C THR A 164 24.43 9.43 -24.26
N HIS A 165 25.61 9.92 -23.88
CA HIS A 165 25.90 10.40 -22.54
C HIS A 165 25.06 11.66 -22.30
N ARG A 166 23.81 11.50 -21.83
CA ARG A 166 22.93 12.62 -21.49
C ARG A 166 23.57 13.36 -20.32
N GLN A 167 24.12 14.55 -20.57
CA GLN A 167 24.50 15.48 -19.51
C GLN A 167 23.21 16.05 -18.92
N PHE A 168 22.81 15.51 -17.77
CA PHE A 168 21.75 16.11 -16.96
C PHE A 168 22.31 17.33 -16.26
N HIS A 169 21.90 18.52 -16.71
CA HIS A 169 22.21 19.76 -16.01
C HIS A 169 21.16 19.93 -14.91
N LEU A 170 21.55 19.74 -13.65
CA LEU A 170 20.65 19.94 -12.51
C LEU A 170 20.32 21.45 -12.41
N SER A 171 19.04 21.80 -12.54
CA SER A 171 18.56 23.19 -12.37
C SER A 171 18.40 23.50 -10.88
N THR A 172 18.72 24.72 -10.46
CA THR A 172 18.43 25.21 -9.11
C THR A 172 17.06 25.88 -9.01
N ASN A 173 16.35 26.02 -10.14
CA ASN A 173 15.01 26.59 -10.18
C ASN A 173 13.99 25.60 -9.58
N PRO A 174 13.25 25.99 -8.52
CA PRO A 174 12.29 25.09 -7.87
C PRO A 174 11.11 24.70 -8.79
N THR A 175 10.74 25.55 -9.75
CA THR A 175 9.60 25.29 -10.65
C THR A 175 9.92 24.21 -11.67
N ASP A 176 11.10 24.29 -12.29
CA ASP A 176 11.58 23.31 -13.28
C ASP A 176 11.84 21.95 -12.61
N ASN A 177 12.39 21.97 -11.39
CA ASN A 177 12.57 20.76 -10.59
C ASN A 177 11.25 20.11 -10.22
N LEU A 178 10.22 20.90 -9.89
CA LEU A 178 8.88 20.38 -9.62
C LEU A 178 8.28 19.75 -10.89
N GLN A 179 8.45 20.39 -12.06
CA GLN A 179 7.97 19.85 -13.32
C GLN A 179 8.66 18.53 -13.68
N LEU A 180 9.99 18.48 -13.62
CA LEU A 180 10.77 17.25 -13.82
C LEU A 180 10.38 16.17 -12.81
N GLN A 181 10.14 16.52 -11.54
CA GLN A 181 9.67 15.56 -10.54
C GLN A 181 8.27 15.05 -10.84
N THR A 182 7.36 15.87 -11.37
CA THR A 182 6.00 15.44 -11.76
C THR A 182 5.98 14.64 -13.05
N GLU A 183 6.94 14.85 -13.94
CA GLU A 183 7.01 14.20 -15.25
C GLU A 183 7.87 12.91 -15.23
N PHE A 184 9.04 12.98 -14.61
CA PHE A 184 9.99 11.88 -14.40
C PHE A 184 9.88 11.32 -12.98
N TYR A 185 8.65 11.07 -12.54
CA TYR A 185 8.38 10.33 -11.32
C TYR A 185 8.43 8.82 -11.61
N TYR A 186 9.38 8.10 -11.03
CA TYR A 186 9.36 6.63 -10.99
C TYR A 186 8.57 6.11 -9.77
N GLU A 187 7.24 6.22 -9.77
CA GLU A 187 6.29 5.49 -8.89
C GLU A 187 6.28 3.96 -9.15
N GLN A 188 7.16 3.42 -10.00
CA GLN A 188 7.24 2.00 -10.35
C GLN A 188 8.10 1.35 -9.28
N ALA A 189 7.41 0.95 -8.22
CA ALA A 189 7.90 0.42 -6.98
C ALA A 189 8.78 1.42 -6.19
N PRO A 190 8.56 1.60 -4.87
CA PRO A 190 9.58 2.21 -4.01
C PRO A 190 10.91 1.46 -4.18
N SER A 191 11.81 2.00 -5.00
CA SER A 191 13.12 1.43 -5.24
C SER A 191 14.04 1.84 -4.10
N ALA A 192 14.00 1.06 -3.02
CA ALA A 192 14.93 1.23 -1.90
C ALA A 192 16.38 1.21 -2.38
N SER A 193 16.69 0.40 -3.40
CA SER A 193 18.02 0.33 -4.02
C SER A 193 18.43 1.64 -4.70
N LEU A 194 17.55 2.25 -5.49
CA LEU A 194 17.85 3.54 -6.12
C LEU A 194 18.01 4.66 -5.09
N CYS A 195 17.12 4.71 -4.09
CA CYS A 195 17.21 5.67 -2.98
C CYS A 195 18.56 5.56 -2.26
N VAL A 196 18.98 4.34 -1.92
CA VAL A 196 20.25 4.08 -1.25
C VAL A 196 21.43 4.40 -2.16
N ALA A 197 21.36 4.07 -3.46
CA ALA A 197 22.41 4.39 -4.43
C ALA A 197 22.64 5.91 -4.52
N ILE A 198 21.56 6.70 -4.63
CA ILE A 198 21.66 8.16 -4.66
C ILE A 198 22.27 8.69 -3.37
N LEU A 199 21.76 8.28 -2.20
CA LEU A 199 22.26 8.75 -0.91
C LEU A 199 23.71 8.31 -0.65
N SER A 200 24.15 7.19 -1.22
CA SER A 200 25.53 6.73 -1.09
C SER A 200 26.55 7.66 -1.76
N LEU A 201 26.12 8.51 -2.70
CA LEU A 201 26.96 9.51 -3.36
C LEU A 201 27.15 10.78 -2.52
N HIS A 202 26.36 10.96 -1.46
CA HIS A 202 26.43 12.15 -0.61
C HIS A 202 27.66 12.11 0.32
N SER A 203 28.29 13.26 0.56
CA SER A 203 29.48 13.35 1.42
C SER A 203 29.17 13.11 2.89
N ASP A 204 28.03 13.64 3.38
CA ASP A 204 27.55 13.41 4.75
C ASP A 204 26.70 12.13 4.83
N GLN A 205 27.35 11.03 5.19
CA GLN A 205 26.70 9.73 5.39
C GLN A 205 25.83 9.69 6.66
N THR A 206 26.12 10.52 7.67
CA THR A 206 25.34 10.57 8.92
C THR A 206 23.97 11.16 8.66
N ALA A 207 23.94 12.32 7.99
CA ALA A 207 22.68 12.94 7.57
C ALA A 207 21.85 12.00 6.69
N CYS A 208 22.48 11.28 5.75
CA CYS A 208 21.79 10.31 4.90
C CYS A 208 21.18 9.16 5.71
N GLY A 209 21.91 8.62 6.69
CA GLY A 209 21.37 7.59 7.60
C GLY A 209 20.14 8.08 8.37
N HIS A 210 20.16 9.31 8.90
CA HIS A 210 19.00 9.89 9.57
C HIS A 210 17.83 10.18 8.62
N GLN A 211 18.09 10.60 7.38
CA GLN A 211 17.06 10.77 6.34
C GLN A 211 16.37 9.44 6.02
N LEU A 212 17.13 8.34 5.90
CA LEU A 212 16.57 7.00 5.70
C LEU A 212 15.65 6.57 6.86
N ILE A 213 16.04 6.85 8.12
CA ILE A 213 15.18 6.62 9.29
C ILE A 213 13.90 7.48 9.19
N GLY A 214 14.04 8.75 8.80
CA GLY A 214 12.91 9.66 8.59
C GLY A 214 11.91 9.14 7.56
N HIS A 215 12.40 8.61 6.44
CA HIS A 215 11.56 7.96 5.43
C HIS A 215 10.83 6.75 6.00
N CYS A 216 11.50 5.89 6.78
CA CYS A 216 10.86 4.72 7.39
C CYS A 216 9.72 5.11 8.34
N ARG A 217 9.92 6.14 9.18
CA ARG A 217 8.86 6.68 10.05
C ARG A 217 7.67 7.17 9.22
N SER A 218 7.93 7.90 8.14
CA SER A 218 6.85 8.37 7.27
C SER A 218 6.10 7.26 6.55
N LEU A 219 6.81 6.22 6.09
CA LEU A 219 6.19 5.04 5.47
C LEU A 219 5.32 4.27 6.46
N SER A 220 5.75 4.16 7.73
CA SER A 220 4.99 3.43 8.76
C SER A 220 3.58 4.00 8.98
N ARG A 221 3.42 5.33 8.85
CA ARG A 221 2.11 6.01 8.95
C ARG A 221 1.16 5.69 7.79
N LYS A 222 1.69 5.18 6.67
CA LYS A 222 0.92 4.81 5.47
C LYS A 222 0.49 3.34 5.47
N LEU A 223 0.88 2.53 6.46
CA LEU A 223 0.54 1.10 6.51
C LEU A 223 -0.97 0.83 6.65
N THR A 224 -1.74 1.81 7.12
CA THR A 224 -3.21 1.72 7.21
C THR A 224 -3.93 2.14 5.93
N ASN A 225 -3.21 2.65 4.93
CA ASN A 225 -3.81 3.08 3.66
C ASN A 225 -4.17 1.84 2.80
N PRO A 226 -5.45 1.66 2.41
CA PRO A 226 -5.87 0.53 1.59
C PRO A 226 -5.31 0.54 0.16
N GLU A 227 -4.82 1.68 -0.35
CA GLU A 227 -4.21 1.79 -1.68
C GLU A 227 -2.77 1.25 -1.74
N VAL A 228 -2.22 0.89 -0.58
CA VAL A 228 -0.82 0.58 -0.36
C VAL A 228 -0.67 -0.88 0.07
N ASP A 229 0.23 -1.59 -0.60
CA ASP A 229 0.71 -2.88 -0.15
C ASP A 229 1.61 -2.71 1.09
N ALA A 230 1.00 -2.92 2.26
CA ALA A 230 1.68 -2.84 3.54
C ALA A 230 2.83 -3.85 3.67
N ARG A 231 2.77 -5.02 3.01
CA ARG A 231 3.86 -6.02 3.07
C ARG A 231 5.08 -5.47 2.36
N LEU A 232 4.91 -4.96 1.14
CA LEU A 232 5.98 -4.31 0.40
C LEU A 232 6.58 -3.14 1.19
N LEU A 233 5.74 -2.29 1.81
CA LEU A 233 6.25 -1.17 2.62
C LEU A 233 7.11 -1.64 3.79
N THR A 234 6.72 -2.71 4.50
CA THR A 234 7.54 -3.24 5.59
C THR A 234 8.89 -3.79 5.10
N ASP A 235 8.95 -4.35 3.89
CA ASP A 235 10.20 -4.82 3.28
C ASP A 235 11.10 -3.66 2.83
N VAL A 236 10.51 -2.61 2.24
CA VAL A 236 11.20 -1.37 1.90
C VAL A 236 11.79 -0.72 3.15
N MET A 237 11.00 -0.57 4.22
CA MET A 237 11.46 0.02 5.48
C MET A 237 12.63 -0.76 6.07
N ARG A 238 12.58 -2.10 6.03
CA ARG A 238 13.70 -2.94 6.48
C ARG A 238 14.97 -2.68 5.66
N GLN A 239 14.86 -2.63 4.33
CA GLN A 239 16.00 -2.39 3.45
C GLN A 239 16.63 -1.01 3.68
N LEU A 240 15.79 0.02 3.85
CA LEU A 240 16.24 1.38 4.16
C LEU A 240 16.95 1.45 5.52
N LEU A 241 16.40 0.82 6.56
CA LEU A 241 17.02 0.78 7.89
C LEU A 241 18.35 0.00 7.90
N PHE A 242 18.44 -1.11 7.16
CA PHE A 242 19.69 -1.84 7.02
C PHE A 242 20.76 -0.99 6.31
N SER A 243 20.36 -0.24 5.29
CA SER A 243 21.26 0.67 4.58
C SER A 243 21.70 1.84 5.47
N ALA A 244 20.80 2.41 6.26
CA ALA A 244 21.12 3.42 7.27
C ALA A 244 22.13 2.88 8.29
N LYS A 245 21.91 1.64 8.77
CA LYS A 245 22.85 0.95 9.66
C LYS A 245 24.25 0.88 9.05
N LEU A 246 24.37 0.45 7.79
CA LEU A 246 25.65 0.39 7.09
C LEU A 246 26.32 1.76 6.95
N MET A 247 25.55 2.83 6.71
CA MET A 247 26.07 4.20 6.68
C MET A 247 26.64 4.62 8.05
N PHE A 248 25.96 4.30 9.16
CA PHE A 248 26.46 4.59 10.51
C PHE A 248 27.67 3.73 10.90
N VAL A 249 27.77 2.48 10.43
CA VAL A 249 28.98 1.65 10.59
C VAL A 249 30.18 2.36 9.96
N LYS A 250 30.05 2.89 8.74
CA LYS A 250 31.16 3.56 8.03
C LYS A 250 31.71 4.78 8.80
N VAL A 251 30.84 5.50 9.51
CA VAL A 251 31.21 6.70 10.28
C VAL A 251 31.57 6.36 11.74
N GLY A 252 31.32 5.13 12.21
CA GLY A 252 31.65 4.70 13.58
C GLY A 252 30.68 5.21 14.67
N ARG A 253 29.41 5.47 14.34
CA ARG A 253 28.41 6.05 15.25
C ARG A 253 27.63 4.99 16.06
N SER A 254 28.14 4.61 17.23
CA SER A 254 27.56 3.52 18.07
C SER A 254 26.13 3.76 18.56
N GLN A 255 25.74 5.00 18.85
CA GLN A 255 24.38 5.32 19.29
C GLN A 255 23.35 5.12 18.17
N ASP A 256 23.68 5.56 16.94
CA ASP A 256 22.79 5.43 15.79
C ASP A 256 22.66 3.96 15.34
N LEU A 257 23.69 3.14 15.56
CA LEU A 257 23.65 1.70 15.36
C LEU A 257 22.58 1.03 16.23
N ALA A 258 22.57 1.32 17.53
CA ALA A 258 21.56 0.80 18.45
C ALA A 258 20.15 1.31 18.10
N LEU A 259 20.04 2.56 17.64
CA LEU A 259 18.78 3.12 17.17
C LEU A 259 18.26 2.36 15.93
N CYS A 260 19.10 2.09 14.94
CA CYS A 260 18.75 1.27 13.78
C CYS A 260 18.29 -0.13 14.17
N ASP A 261 19.01 -0.81 15.07
CA ASP A 261 18.65 -2.16 15.52
C ASP A 261 17.29 -2.18 16.23
N SER A 262 17.01 -1.16 17.05
CA SER A 262 15.70 -0.96 17.66
C SER A 262 14.61 -0.79 16.60
N TYR A 263 14.79 0.11 15.63
CA TYR A 263 13.81 0.32 14.54
C TYR A 263 13.61 -0.93 13.69
N ILE A 264 14.68 -1.68 13.36
CA ILE A 264 14.57 -2.93 12.59
C ILE A 264 13.69 -3.93 13.35
N SER A 265 13.93 -4.14 14.64
CA SER A 265 13.06 -4.98 15.49
C SER A 265 11.59 -4.52 15.47
N LYS A 266 11.32 -3.21 15.49
CA LYS A 266 9.94 -2.70 15.38
C LYS A 266 9.33 -2.92 14.01
N VAL A 267 10.10 -2.81 12.93
CA VAL A 267 9.64 -3.16 11.58
C VAL A 267 9.34 -4.66 11.47
N ASP A 268 10.10 -5.55 12.13
CA ASP A 268 9.75 -6.98 12.25
C ASP A 268 8.36 -7.16 12.87
N VAL A 269 8.08 -6.44 13.97
CA VAL A 269 6.78 -6.48 14.65
C VAL A 269 5.67 -6.00 13.70
N LEU A 270 5.87 -4.88 13.00
CA LEU A 270 4.89 -4.40 12.01
C LEU A 270 4.66 -5.42 10.89
N LYS A 271 5.73 -6.04 10.37
CA LYS A 271 5.64 -7.08 9.34
C LYS A 271 4.84 -8.29 9.81
N ILE A 272 5.00 -8.70 11.07
CA ILE A 272 4.22 -9.78 11.68
C ILE A 272 2.73 -9.42 11.71
N LEU A 273 2.37 -8.22 12.19
CA LEU A 273 0.97 -7.76 12.25
C LEU A 273 0.34 -7.68 10.85
N VAL A 274 1.08 -7.13 9.88
CA VAL A 274 0.64 -7.03 8.48
C VAL A 274 0.44 -8.41 7.86
N THR A 275 1.37 -9.35 8.12
CA THR A 275 1.28 -10.72 7.58
C THR A 275 0.07 -11.46 8.13
N ALA A 276 -0.24 -11.24 9.42
CA ALA A 276 -1.42 -11.76 10.09
C ALA A 276 -2.74 -11.03 9.73
N ASN A 277 -2.68 -10.02 8.85
CA ASN A 277 -3.83 -9.19 8.46
C ASN A 277 -4.57 -8.58 9.66
N TYR A 278 -3.80 -8.17 10.69
CA TYR A 278 -4.37 -7.58 11.89
C TYR A 278 -4.93 -6.19 11.60
N LYS A 279 -6.17 -5.93 12.04
CA LYS A 279 -6.94 -4.72 11.67
C LYS A 279 -6.26 -3.40 12.09
N TYR A 280 -5.52 -3.41 13.19
CA TYR A 280 -4.89 -2.21 13.74
C TYR A 280 -3.37 -2.31 13.64
N ILE A 281 -2.80 -1.64 12.64
CA ILE A 281 -1.34 -1.56 12.46
C ILE A 281 -0.87 -0.20 13.00
N PRO A 282 -0.10 -0.18 14.12
CA PRO A 282 0.45 1.07 14.66
C PRO A 282 1.59 1.60 13.77
N SER A 283 1.93 2.89 13.92
CA SER A 283 3.13 3.44 13.28
C SER A 283 4.40 3.08 14.08
N LEU A 284 5.58 3.29 13.49
CA LEU A 284 6.86 3.06 14.18
C LEU A 284 7.01 3.92 15.44
N ASP A 285 6.49 5.15 15.39
CA ASP A 285 6.54 6.08 16.53
C ASP A 285 5.66 5.60 17.69
N ASP A 286 4.52 4.98 17.39
CA ASP A 286 3.59 4.48 18.41
C ASP A 286 4.13 3.27 19.19
N ILE A 287 4.98 2.46 18.55
CA ILE A 287 5.59 1.26 19.16
C ILE A 287 7.07 1.45 19.50
N LEU A 288 7.58 2.67 19.49
CA LEU A 288 8.99 2.95 19.77
C LEU A 288 9.36 2.57 21.21
N GLU A 289 8.43 2.74 22.15
CA GLU A 289 8.61 2.41 23.56
C GLU A 289 8.27 0.95 23.88
N THR A 290 9.06 0.30 24.73
CA THR A 290 8.80 -1.08 25.20
C THR A 290 7.47 -1.20 25.93
N ALA A 291 7.04 -0.14 26.61
CA ALA A 291 5.73 -0.07 27.26
C ALA A 291 4.58 -0.16 26.24
N ALA A 292 4.73 0.43 25.05
CA ALA A 292 3.72 0.36 23.99
C ALA A 292 3.59 -1.05 23.41
N LEU A 293 4.72 -1.74 23.19
CA LEU A 293 4.73 -3.15 22.78
C LEU A 293 4.10 -4.07 23.82
N THR A 294 4.30 -3.78 25.11
CA THR A 294 3.65 -4.51 26.21
C THR A 294 2.13 -4.34 26.16
N ARG A 295 1.64 -3.12 25.91
CA ARG A 295 0.20 -2.86 25.72
C ARG A 295 -0.35 -3.59 24.51
N LEU A 296 0.34 -3.53 23.37
CA LEU A 296 -0.06 -4.24 22.15
C LEU A 296 -0.15 -5.76 22.40
N ARG A 297 0.86 -6.35 23.04
CA ARG A 297 0.83 -7.78 23.41
C ARG A 297 -0.38 -8.12 24.29
N ASN A 298 -0.69 -7.29 25.28
CA ASN A 298 -1.84 -7.52 26.16
C ASN A 298 -3.17 -7.39 25.40
N GLN A 299 -3.30 -6.44 24.47
CA GLN A 299 -4.46 -6.34 23.58
C GLN A 299 -4.62 -7.57 22.69
N LEU A 300 -3.52 -8.12 22.17
CA LEU A 300 -3.55 -9.36 21.39
C LEU A 300 -3.99 -10.55 22.23
N LEU A 301 -3.58 -10.62 23.51
CA LEU A 301 -4.02 -11.64 24.45
C LEU A 301 -5.52 -11.54 24.76
N GLU A 302 -6.02 -10.33 25.00
CA GLU A 302 -7.44 -10.06 25.26
C GLU A 302 -8.31 -10.42 24.05
N ALA A 303 -7.80 -10.22 22.84
CA ALA A 303 -8.45 -10.61 21.59
C ALA A 303 -8.15 -12.05 21.15
N GLU A 304 -7.57 -12.88 22.02
CA GLU A 304 -7.25 -14.31 21.80
C GLU A 304 -6.29 -14.60 20.63
N TYR A 305 -5.55 -13.61 20.13
CA TYR A 305 -4.49 -13.76 19.13
C TYR A 305 -3.18 -14.25 19.78
N TYR A 306 -3.21 -15.39 20.46
CA TYR A 306 -2.09 -15.91 21.26
C TYR A 306 -0.80 -16.12 20.45
N GLN A 307 -0.90 -16.72 19.27
CA GLN A 307 0.24 -16.96 18.39
C GLN A 307 0.92 -15.63 17.99
N LEU A 308 0.11 -14.64 17.62
CA LEU A 308 0.60 -13.31 17.25
C LEU A 308 1.27 -12.62 18.46
N ALA A 309 0.68 -12.75 19.65
CA ALA A 309 1.26 -12.21 20.88
C ALA A 309 2.62 -12.83 21.22
N VAL A 310 2.85 -14.13 20.94
CA VAL A 310 4.15 -14.79 21.11
C VAL A 310 5.19 -14.23 20.15
N GLU A 311 4.82 -14.10 18.86
CA GLU A 311 5.70 -13.60 17.82
C GLU A 311 6.12 -12.15 18.09
N VAL A 312 5.15 -11.29 18.44
CA VAL A 312 5.41 -9.92 18.87
C VAL A 312 6.37 -9.90 20.07
N SER A 313 6.10 -10.71 21.10
CA SER A 313 6.94 -10.73 22.31
C SER A 313 8.38 -11.12 22.01
N THR A 314 8.57 -12.17 21.20
CA THR A 314 9.89 -12.69 20.85
C THR A 314 10.69 -11.68 20.02
N LYS A 315 10.03 -10.97 19.09
CA LYS A 315 10.70 -9.95 18.26
C LYS A 315 11.02 -8.65 19.00
N SER A 316 10.20 -8.29 19.98
CA SER A 316 10.42 -7.07 20.78
C SER A 316 11.27 -7.29 22.03
N GLY A 317 11.82 -8.50 22.24
CA GLY A 317 12.60 -8.82 23.44
C GLY A 317 11.79 -8.86 24.74
N LEU A 318 10.47 -9.03 24.65
CA LEU A 318 9.60 -9.23 25.81
C LEU A 318 9.58 -10.71 26.20
N ASP A 319 9.46 -11.01 27.49
CA ASP A 319 9.28 -12.39 27.94
C ASP A 319 7.97 -12.98 27.36
N PRO A 320 8.05 -14.07 26.57
CA PRO A 320 6.88 -14.74 26.04
C PRO A 320 6.24 -15.69 27.07
N GLY A 321 6.89 -15.95 28.22
CA GLY A 321 6.40 -16.87 29.25
C GLY A 321 4.98 -16.57 29.71
N GLY A 322 4.68 -15.29 29.98
CA GLY A 322 3.31 -14.85 30.33
C GLY A 322 2.28 -15.11 29.22
N VAL A 323 2.67 -15.03 27.96
CA VAL A 323 1.78 -15.32 26.82
C VAL A 323 1.49 -16.82 26.71
N TRP A 324 2.51 -17.67 26.84
CA TRP A 324 2.36 -19.13 26.84
C TRP A 324 1.47 -19.62 27.99
N GLN A 325 1.62 -19.03 29.17
CA GLN A 325 0.78 -19.34 30.32
C GLN A 325 -0.69 -18.97 30.05
N ALA A 326 -0.95 -17.77 29.51
CA ALA A 326 -2.30 -17.32 29.18
C ALA A 326 -2.95 -18.23 28.12
N TRP A 327 -2.23 -18.57 27.06
CA TRP A 327 -2.70 -19.47 26.01
C TRP A 327 -2.98 -20.88 26.55
N GLY A 328 -2.08 -21.43 27.36
CA GLY A 328 -2.26 -22.72 28.01
C GLY A 328 -3.49 -22.75 28.91
N MET A 329 -3.70 -21.71 29.71
CA MET A 329 -4.86 -21.59 30.60
C MET A 329 -6.18 -21.44 29.82
N ALA A 330 -6.20 -20.66 28.74
CA ALA A 330 -7.36 -20.57 27.86
C ALA A 330 -7.70 -21.92 27.23
N SER A 331 -6.68 -22.66 26.78
CA SER A 331 -6.84 -24.01 26.22
C SER A 331 -7.39 -25.01 27.25
N LEU A 332 -6.98 -24.92 28.53
CA LEU A 332 -7.54 -25.71 29.61
C LEU A 332 -9.03 -25.43 29.80
N LYS A 333 -9.42 -24.15 29.83
CA LYS A 333 -10.82 -23.73 29.98
C LYS A 333 -11.69 -24.20 28.81
N ALA A 334 -11.11 -24.29 27.61
CA ALA A 334 -11.77 -24.82 26.42
C ALA A 334 -11.80 -26.36 26.34
N GLY A 335 -11.22 -27.08 27.31
CA GLY A 335 -11.16 -28.55 27.32
C GLY A 335 -10.08 -29.17 26.43
N ASN A 336 -9.23 -28.36 25.80
CA ASN A 336 -8.15 -28.82 24.91
C ASN A 336 -6.88 -29.16 25.69
N LEU A 337 -6.90 -30.29 26.39
CA LEU A 337 -5.83 -30.72 27.31
C LEU A 337 -4.47 -30.94 26.62
N THR A 338 -4.46 -31.40 25.37
CA THR A 338 -3.23 -31.64 24.60
C THR A 338 -2.49 -30.33 24.30
N VAL A 339 -3.21 -29.34 23.76
CA VAL A 339 -2.69 -28.00 23.47
C VAL A 339 -2.27 -27.31 24.76
N ALA A 340 -3.10 -27.39 25.80
CA ALA A 340 -2.78 -26.82 27.11
C ALA A 340 -1.46 -27.35 27.67
N ARG A 341 -1.25 -28.67 27.63
CA ARG A 341 -0.02 -29.30 28.10
C ARG A 341 1.20 -28.82 27.30
N GLU A 342 1.09 -28.78 25.98
CA GLU A 342 2.17 -28.32 25.10
C GLU A 342 2.54 -26.85 25.35
N LYS A 343 1.55 -25.97 25.57
CA LYS A 343 1.82 -24.54 25.81
C LYS A 343 2.36 -24.32 27.22
N LEU A 344 1.81 -24.98 28.23
CA LEU A 344 2.28 -24.88 29.62
C LEU A 344 3.69 -25.47 29.82
N SER A 345 4.07 -26.50 29.06
CA SER A 345 5.45 -27.02 29.11
C SER A 345 6.49 -26.01 28.63
N ARG A 346 6.09 -24.97 27.87
CA ARG A 346 7.01 -23.90 27.44
C ARG A 346 7.27 -22.84 28.52
N CYS A 347 6.43 -22.76 29.55
CA CYS A 347 6.59 -21.78 30.64
C CYS A 347 6.88 -22.42 32.01
N LEU A 348 6.51 -23.69 32.22
CA LEU A 348 6.80 -24.42 33.45
C LEU A 348 8.11 -25.20 33.28
N LYS A 349 9.16 -24.83 34.02
CA LYS A 349 10.37 -25.66 34.10
C LYS A 349 10.02 -26.99 34.77
N PRO A 350 10.44 -28.16 34.22
CA PRO A 350 10.34 -29.41 34.96
C PRO A 350 11.14 -29.25 36.26
N ARG A 351 10.49 -29.53 37.39
CA ARG A 351 11.13 -29.56 38.71
C ARG A 351 12.01 -30.78 38.85
#